data_AF-A0A7Y0EW39-F1
#
_entry.id   AF-A0A7Y0EW39-F1
#
_cell.length_a   1.000
_cell.length_b   1.000
_cell.length_c   1.000
_cell.angle_alpha   90.00
_cell.angle_beta   90.00
_cell.angle_gamma   90.00
#
_symmetry.space_group_name_H-M   'P 1'
#
loop_
_entity.id
_entity.type
_entity.pdbx_description
1 polymer ?
#
loop_
_entity_poly.entity_id
_entity_poly.type
_entity_poly.pdbx_seq_one_letter_code
_entity_poly.pdbx_strand_id
1 'polypeptide(L)'
;MTNTTHAIRSITATGLAAIMALSLTACMDGIKHPENYPADDSKTITATSNPQDISADQLGHTWPLTVDHGTVSCTHDAKGDPVMRFTAPDGTQYALNQTSDNKDLPDIDQLLANGKSTGTLTSFAFTVCDVK
;
A
#
# COMPACT_ATOMS: atom_id res chain seq x y z
N MET A 1 6.66 -75.43 11.66
CA MET A 1 6.59 -73.95 11.56
C MET A 1 7.56 -73.41 12.60
N THR A 2 8.57 -72.70 12.12
CA THR A 2 9.87 -72.47 12.77
C THR A 2 9.78 -71.32 13.76
N ASN A 3 10.20 -71.55 15.00
CA ASN A 3 10.33 -70.52 16.04
C ASN A 3 11.77 -70.01 15.98
N THR A 4 11.97 -68.76 15.56
CA THR A 4 13.31 -68.17 15.42
C THR A 4 13.47 -67.02 16.41
N THR A 5 14.26 -67.28 17.44
CA THR A 5 14.72 -66.32 18.44
C THR A 5 15.53 -65.21 17.77
N HIS A 6 15.06 -63.97 17.83
CA HIS A 6 15.83 -62.82 17.36
C HIS A 6 16.76 -62.32 18.46
N ALA A 7 18.06 -62.51 18.25
CA ALA A 7 19.13 -61.99 19.08
C ALA A 7 19.07 -60.45 19.12
N ILE A 8 18.97 -59.89 20.33
CA ILE A 8 19.09 -58.45 20.58
C ILE A 8 20.55 -58.07 20.34
N ARG A 9 20.82 -57.42 19.21
CA ARG A 9 22.12 -56.79 18.92
C ARG A 9 22.04 -55.30 19.26
N SER A 10 22.65 -54.95 20.38
CA SER A 10 22.97 -53.58 20.76
C SER A 10 23.88 -52.96 19.68
N ILE A 11 23.36 -52.00 18.91
CA ILE A 11 24.17 -51.19 18.01
C ILE A 11 24.26 -49.79 18.60
N THR A 12 25.51 -49.43 18.85
CA THR A 12 26.04 -48.20 19.44
C THR A 12 25.62 -46.95 18.69
N ALA A 13 25.41 -45.88 19.46
CA ALA A 13 25.18 -44.52 19.00
C ALA A 13 26.24 -44.05 17.99
N THR A 14 25.79 -43.47 16.89
CA THR A 14 26.52 -42.44 16.15
C THR A 14 25.50 -41.43 15.68
N GLY A 15 25.41 -40.34 16.43
CA GLY A 15 24.55 -39.22 16.12
C GLY A 15 25.17 -38.29 15.09
N LEU A 16 24.27 -37.48 14.53
CA LEU A 16 24.46 -36.17 13.91
C LEU A 16 24.84 -36.08 12.42
N ALA A 17 24.04 -35.22 11.78
CA ALA A 17 24.34 -34.33 10.67
C ALA A 17 24.15 -34.86 9.24
N ALA A 18 22.90 -34.88 8.75
CA ALA A 18 22.66 -34.85 7.31
C ALA A 18 21.24 -34.38 6.89
N ILE A 19 20.61 -33.38 7.54
CA ILE A 19 19.35 -32.79 6.98
C ILE A 19 19.25 -31.30 7.32
N MET A 20 20.11 -30.43 6.78
CA MET A 20 19.88 -28.97 6.72
C MET A 20 20.73 -28.35 5.60
N ALA A 21 20.37 -28.55 4.33
CA ALA A 21 21.13 -27.94 3.24
C ALA A 21 20.34 -27.53 1.99
N LEU A 22 19.00 -27.46 2.01
CA LEU A 22 18.24 -27.05 0.82
C LEU A 22 16.99 -26.22 1.17
N SER A 23 17.15 -24.96 1.58
CA SER A 23 16.01 -24.02 1.65
C SER A 23 16.35 -22.51 1.62
N LEU A 24 17.54 -22.09 1.13
CA LEU A 24 17.91 -20.66 1.13
C LEU A 24 17.92 -19.97 -0.23
N THR A 25 17.74 -20.68 -1.35
CA THR A 25 17.87 -20.06 -2.68
C THR A 25 16.58 -19.46 -3.25
N ALA A 26 15.43 -19.62 -2.58
CA ALA A 26 14.14 -19.11 -3.08
C ALA A 26 13.86 -17.63 -2.76
N CYS A 27 14.64 -16.98 -1.89
CA CYS A 27 14.41 -15.57 -1.52
C CYS A 27 15.38 -14.57 -2.16
N MET A 28 16.35 -15.02 -2.98
CA MET A 28 17.40 -14.15 -3.52
C MET A 28 17.17 -13.69 -4.97
N ASP A 29 16.21 -14.29 -5.68
CA ASP A 29 15.96 -14.02 -7.11
C ASP A 29 15.26 -12.66 -7.39
N GLY A 30 15.05 -11.84 -6.35
CA GLY A 30 14.33 -10.57 -6.42
C GLY A 30 15.11 -9.33 -5.97
N ILE A 31 16.33 -9.48 -5.43
CA ILE A 31 17.14 -8.32 -5.00
C ILE A 31 17.86 -7.77 -6.24
N LYS A 32 17.14 -6.98 -7.05
CA LYS A 32 17.80 -6.12 -8.01
C LYS A 32 18.57 -5.04 -7.24
N HIS A 33 19.82 -4.85 -7.66
CA HIS A 33 20.65 -3.73 -7.28
C HIS A 33 19.86 -2.41 -7.40
N PRO A 34 19.82 -1.55 -6.35
CA PRO A 34 19.00 -0.32 -6.32
C PRO A 34 19.18 0.58 -7.54
N GLU A 35 20.36 0.61 -8.13
CA GLU A 35 20.71 1.33 -9.36
C GLU A 35 20.03 0.80 -10.63
N ASN A 36 19.46 -0.41 -10.58
CA ASN A 36 18.69 -1.02 -11.67
C ASN A 36 17.18 -0.85 -11.48
N TYR A 37 16.73 -0.22 -10.39
CA TYR A 37 15.38 0.30 -10.34
C TYR A 37 15.30 1.54 -11.22
N PRO A 38 14.31 1.63 -12.12
CA PRO A 38 14.02 2.89 -12.79
C PRO A 38 13.87 3.97 -11.72
N ALA A 39 14.66 5.04 -11.83
CA ALA A 39 14.40 6.23 -11.04
C ALA A 39 13.01 6.71 -11.45
N ASP A 40 12.06 6.57 -10.55
CA ASP A 40 10.70 6.98 -10.82
C ASP A 40 10.65 8.51 -10.78
N ASP A 41 10.25 9.16 -11.88
CA ASP A 41 10.10 10.62 -11.99
C ASP A 41 8.89 11.14 -11.18
N SER A 42 8.40 10.34 -10.22
CA SER A 42 7.33 10.66 -9.28
C SER A 42 7.60 11.99 -8.60
N LYS A 43 6.86 13.02 -9.03
CA LYS A 43 6.95 14.35 -8.47
C LYS A 43 6.19 14.39 -7.15
N THR A 44 6.89 14.56 -6.03
CA THR A 44 6.25 14.85 -4.76
C THR A 44 5.69 16.27 -4.82
N ILE A 45 4.38 16.41 -4.62
CA ILE A 45 3.67 17.69 -4.61
C ILE A 45 3.17 17.96 -3.20
N THR A 46 3.35 19.20 -2.74
CA THR A 46 2.83 19.69 -1.45
C THR A 46 1.76 20.72 -1.73
N ALA A 47 0.65 20.65 -1.01
CA ALA A 47 -0.44 21.62 -1.12
C ALA A 47 -0.01 23.02 -0.65
N THR A 48 -0.61 24.04 -1.25
CA THR A 48 -0.39 25.46 -0.91
C THR A 48 -1.67 26.18 -0.49
N SER A 49 -2.82 25.58 -0.77
CA SER A 49 -4.14 26.04 -0.37
C SER A 49 -4.98 24.90 0.19
N ASN A 50 -6.05 25.24 0.89
CA ASN A 50 -7.11 24.31 1.26
C ASN A 50 -8.47 25.00 0.99
N PRO A 51 -9.27 24.52 0.03
CA PRO A 51 -9.04 23.35 -0.82
C PRO A 51 -7.93 23.58 -1.88
N GLN A 52 -7.43 22.49 -2.50
CA GLN A 52 -6.50 22.58 -3.63
C GLN A 52 -6.84 21.62 -4.77
N ASP A 53 -6.73 22.12 -5.99
CA ASP A 53 -6.83 21.35 -7.22
C ASP A 53 -5.62 20.44 -7.43
N ILE A 54 -5.90 19.23 -7.92
CA ILE A 54 -4.91 18.20 -8.25
C ILE A 54 -5.33 17.45 -9.52
N SER A 55 -4.37 17.02 -10.32
CA SER A 55 -4.61 16.40 -11.63
C SER A 55 -3.64 15.27 -11.96
N ALA A 56 -4.03 14.47 -12.95
CA ALA A 56 -3.20 13.42 -13.53
C ALA A 56 -1.89 13.96 -14.11
N ASP A 57 -1.90 15.14 -14.73
CA ASP A 57 -0.69 15.77 -15.27
C ASP A 57 0.33 16.11 -14.18
N GLN A 58 -0.15 16.46 -12.98
CA GLN A 58 0.68 16.76 -11.84
C GLN A 58 1.32 15.50 -11.23
N LEU A 59 0.54 14.42 -11.08
CA LEU A 59 1.00 13.17 -10.42
C LEU A 59 1.53 12.11 -11.41
N GLY A 60 1.35 12.30 -12.71
CA GLY A 60 1.76 11.36 -13.75
C GLY A 60 1.17 9.96 -13.53
N HIS A 61 2.00 8.93 -13.65
CA HIS A 61 1.60 7.53 -13.46
C HIS A 61 1.19 7.18 -12.02
N THR A 62 1.47 8.05 -11.05
CA THR A 62 1.03 7.88 -9.66
C THR A 62 -0.40 8.38 -9.42
N TRP A 63 -1.02 9.03 -10.41
CA TRP A 63 -2.43 9.37 -10.38
C TRP A 63 -3.29 8.10 -10.28
N PRO A 64 -4.14 7.97 -9.25
CA PRO A 64 -4.82 6.70 -8.99
C PRO A 64 -6.25 6.63 -9.56
N LEU A 65 -6.81 7.74 -10.02
CA LEU A 65 -8.23 7.83 -10.36
C LEU A 65 -8.49 7.70 -11.87
N THR A 66 -9.72 7.35 -12.21
CA THR A 66 -10.23 7.27 -13.59
C THR A 66 -10.60 8.64 -14.17
N VAL A 67 -10.96 9.60 -13.32
CA VAL A 67 -11.11 11.03 -13.70
C VAL A 67 -9.73 11.67 -13.82
N ASP A 68 -9.58 12.72 -14.62
CA ASP A 68 -8.31 13.37 -14.94
C ASP A 68 -7.87 14.44 -13.92
N HIS A 69 -8.80 15.01 -13.16
CA HIS A 69 -8.53 15.99 -12.12
C HIS A 69 -9.63 16.03 -11.06
N GLY A 70 -9.42 16.84 -10.03
CA GLY A 70 -10.43 17.22 -9.06
C GLY A 70 -9.83 18.09 -7.97
N THR A 71 -10.59 18.28 -6.90
CA THR A 71 -10.19 19.15 -5.80
C THR A 71 -10.13 18.34 -4.50
N VAL A 72 -8.99 18.42 -3.80
CA VAL A 72 -8.84 17.83 -2.46
C VAL A 72 -9.07 18.91 -1.41
N SER A 73 -9.88 18.56 -0.41
CA SER A 73 -10.16 19.42 0.74
C SER A 73 -9.91 18.66 2.03
N CYS A 74 -9.49 19.38 3.07
CA CYS A 74 -9.38 18.83 4.41
C CYS A 74 -10.06 19.75 5.43
N THR A 75 -10.88 19.17 6.28
CA THR A 75 -11.35 19.81 7.52
C THR A 75 -10.93 18.97 8.72
N HIS A 76 -11.21 19.42 9.94
CA HIS A 76 -11.02 18.62 11.14
C HIS A 76 -12.36 18.46 11.85
N ASP A 77 -12.61 17.27 12.39
CA ASP A 77 -13.81 17.02 13.19
C ASP A 77 -13.68 17.62 14.60
N ALA A 78 -14.69 17.39 15.45
CA ALA A 78 -14.71 17.90 16.83
C ALA A 78 -13.56 17.37 17.73
N LYS A 79 -12.89 16.28 17.32
CA LYS A 79 -11.74 15.69 18.03
C LYS A 79 -10.41 16.15 17.44
N GLY A 80 -10.43 16.90 16.34
CA GLY A 80 -9.24 17.28 15.60
C GLY A 80 -8.77 16.19 14.63
N ASP A 81 -9.57 15.16 14.35
CA ASP A 81 -9.24 14.15 13.35
C ASP A 81 -9.47 14.71 11.94
N PRO A 82 -8.55 14.49 10.98
CA PRO A 82 -8.70 15.03 9.63
C PRO A 82 -9.87 14.36 8.90
N VAL A 83 -10.68 15.16 8.23
CA VAL A 83 -11.79 14.75 7.37
C VAL A 83 -11.41 15.14 5.95
N MET A 84 -10.94 14.16 5.18
CA MET A 84 -10.38 14.37 3.86
C MET A 84 -11.39 13.96 2.79
N ARG A 85 -11.58 14.83 1.80
CA ARG A 85 -12.53 14.61 0.71
C ARG A 85 -11.92 14.97 -0.63
N PHE A 86 -12.30 14.24 -1.66
CA PHE A 86 -12.01 14.54 -3.05
C PHE A 86 -13.33 14.94 -3.74
N THR A 87 -13.34 16.08 -4.42
CA THR A 87 -14.45 16.51 -5.26
C THR A 87 -14.08 16.25 -6.71
N ALA A 88 -14.81 15.38 -7.38
CA ALA A 88 -14.63 15.08 -8.80
C ALA A 88 -15.11 16.24 -9.68
N PRO A 89 -14.74 16.28 -10.98
CA PRO A 89 -15.12 17.38 -11.87
C PRO A 89 -16.63 17.54 -12.08
N ASP A 90 -17.40 16.47 -11.84
CA ASP A 90 -18.86 16.49 -11.87
C ASP A 90 -19.49 17.10 -10.59
N GLY A 91 -18.68 17.46 -9.60
CA GLY A 91 -19.09 18.00 -8.31
C GLY A 91 -19.38 16.92 -7.24
N THR A 92 -19.30 15.64 -7.58
CA THR A 92 -19.52 14.55 -6.62
C THR A 92 -18.36 14.52 -5.61
N GLN A 93 -18.70 14.49 -4.32
CA GLN A 93 -17.71 14.36 -3.24
C GLN A 93 -17.54 12.90 -2.83
N TYR A 94 -16.28 12.49 -2.71
CA TYR A 94 -15.86 11.17 -2.29
C TYR A 94 -15.03 11.27 -1.00
N ALA A 95 -15.25 10.34 -0.08
CA ALA A 95 -14.46 10.20 1.12
C ALA A 95 -13.07 9.65 0.79
N LEU A 96 -12.02 10.37 1.19
CA LEU A 96 -10.63 9.87 1.11
C LEU A 96 -10.22 9.07 2.36
N ASN A 97 -10.94 9.26 3.47
CA ASN A 97 -10.76 8.51 4.70
C ASN A 97 -12.10 8.26 5.40
N GLN A 98 -12.09 7.23 6.24
CA GLN A 98 -13.27 6.77 6.96
C GLN A 98 -13.40 7.52 8.29
N THR A 99 -14.27 8.54 8.30
CA THR A 99 -14.66 9.28 9.51
C THR A 99 -16.19 9.37 9.63
N SER A 100 -16.71 9.73 10.81
CA SER A 100 -18.15 9.95 10.99
C SER A 100 -18.71 11.01 10.04
N ASP A 101 -17.89 12.02 9.73
CA ASP A 101 -18.29 13.16 8.90
C ASP A 101 -18.25 12.82 7.40
N ASN A 102 -17.70 11.66 7.05
CA ASN A 102 -17.66 11.12 5.69
C ASN A 102 -18.63 9.94 5.49
N LYS A 103 -19.36 9.50 6.52
CA LYS A 103 -20.15 8.25 6.51
C LYS A 103 -21.23 8.15 5.42
N ASP A 104 -21.72 9.29 4.94
CA ASP A 104 -22.79 9.37 3.93
C ASP A 104 -22.24 9.67 2.52
N LEU A 105 -20.91 9.80 2.37
CA LEU A 105 -20.26 10.01 1.07
C LEU A 105 -19.84 8.66 0.45
N PRO A 106 -19.84 8.54 -0.89
CA PRO A 106 -19.21 7.42 -1.56
C PRO A 106 -17.71 7.36 -1.26
N ASP A 107 -17.16 6.15 -1.17
CA ASP A 107 -15.72 5.94 -1.02
C ASP A 107 -14.99 6.29 -2.34
N ILE A 108 -13.83 6.94 -2.23
CA ILE A 108 -12.94 7.24 -3.37
C ILE A 108 -12.57 5.99 -4.18
N ASP A 109 -12.61 4.81 -3.57
CA ASP A 109 -12.34 3.52 -4.23
C ASP A 109 -13.22 3.29 -5.46
N GLN A 110 -14.40 3.93 -5.53
CA GLN A 110 -15.28 3.87 -6.72
C GLN A 110 -14.67 4.55 -7.96
N LEU A 111 -13.73 5.48 -7.77
CA LEU A 111 -13.02 6.17 -8.85
C LEU A 111 -11.66 5.56 -9.18
N LEU A 112 -11.19 4.55 -8.41
CA LEU A 112 -9.87 3.96 -8.62
C LEU A 112 -9.75 3.31 -10.00
N ALA A 113 -8.65 3.60 -10.68
CA ALA A 113 -8.26 2.85 -11.86
C ALA A 113 -7.74 1.45 -11.46
N ASN A 114 -7.90 0.48 -12.35
CA ASN A 114 -7.51 -0.91 -12.10
C ASN A 114 -6.04 -1.04 -11.67
N GLY A 115 -5.81 -1.71 -10.53
CA GLY A 115 -4.47 -1.95 -9.99
C GLY A 115 -3.80 -0.73 -9.36
N LYS A 116 -4.53 0.38 -9.15
CA LYS A 116 -4.06 1.56 -8.42
C LYS A 116 -4.49 1.51 -6.95
N SER A 117 -3.88 2.37 -6.14
CA SER A 117 -4.25 2.59 -4.73
C SER A 117 -4.36 4.08 -4.45
N THR A 118 -5.11 4.44 -3.41
CA THR A 118 -5.31 5.84 -2.99
C THR A 118 -4.08 6.47 -2.33
N GLY A 119 -3.01 5.69 -2.07
CA GLY A 119 -1.89 6.10 -1.22
C GLY A 119 -1.31 7.47 -1.54
N THR A 120 -0.95 7.72 -2.80
CA THR A 120 -0.41 9.01 -3.24
C THR A 120 -1.39 10.16 -3.02
N LEU A 121 -2.67 9.95 -3.34
CA LEU A 121 -3.72 10.96 -3.19
C LEU A 121 -4.01 11.25 -1.71
N THR A 122 -4.05 10.22 -0.87
CA THR A 122 -4.20 10.35 0.59
C THR A 122 -3.00 11.04 1.21
N SER A 123 -1.77 10.73 0.79
CA SER A 123 -0.57 11.45 1.23
C SER A 123 -0.61 12.93 0.85
N PHE A 124 -1.04 13.25 -0.37
CA PHE A 124 -1.24 14.64 -0.78
C PHE A 124 -2.33 15.34 0.07
N ALA A 125 -3.43 14.66 0.37
CA ALA A 125 -4.51 15.20 1.20
C ALA A 125 -4.06 15.57 2.62
N PHE A 126 -3.14 14.84 3.23
CA PHE A 126 -2.53 15.26 4.50
C PHE A 126 -1.79 16.58 4.37
N THR A 127 -1.09 16.84 3.26
CA THR A 127 -0.45 18.15 3.05
C THR A 127 -1.46 19.28 2.89
N VAL A 128 -2.68 18.99 2.41
CA VAL A 128 -3.78 19.96 2.38
C VAL A 128 -4.26 20.29 3.79
N CYS A 129 -4.29 19.31 4.71
CA CYS A 129 -4.63 19.54 6.12
C CYS A 129 -3.63 20.44 6.85
N ASP A 130 -2.37 20.46 6.42
CA ASP A 130 -1.29 21.26 7.02
C ASP A 130 -1.30 22.73 6.58
N VAL A 131 -2.10 23.08 5.56
CA VAL A 131 -2.25 24.47 5.11
C VAL A 131 -3.08 25.26 6.14
N LYS A 132 -2.57 26.43 6.55
CA LYS A 132 -3.15 27.32 7.56
C LYS A 132 -4.19 28.28 7.00
#